data_AF-A0A481RCG0-F1
#
_entry.id   AF-A0A481RCG0-F1
#
_cell.length_a   1.000
_cell.length_b   1.000
_cell.length_c   1.000
_cell.angle_alpha   90.00
_cell.angle_beta   90.00
_cell.angle_gamma   90.00
#
_symmetry.space_group_name_H-M   'P 1'
#
loop_
_entity.id
_entity.type
_entity.pdbx_description
1 polymer ?
#
loop_
_entity_poly.entity_id
_entity_poly.type
_entity_poly.pdbx_seq_one_letter_code
_entity_poly.pdbx_strand_id
1 'polypeptide(L)'
;MSSIDLPSDVLDAIAAPPEDREPIVRQELAVSLYREEYLSFGKARELAGLSKADFHRLLGERGVERHYTEEDLALDVEYARE
;
A
#
# COMPACT_ATOMS: atom_id res chain seq x y z
N MET A 1 3.71 -9.07 -19.13
CA MET A 1 3.27 -7.91 -18.32
C MET A 1 1.82 -7.67 -18.66
N SER A 2 0.94 -7.63 -17.66
CA SER A 2 -0.46 -7.24 -17.84
C SER A 2 -0.60 -5.79 -17.38
N SER A 3 -1.23 -4.93 -18.19
CA SER A 3 -1.50 -3.52 -17.85
C SER A 3 -2.94 -3.37 -17.35
N ILE A 4 -3.15 -2.37 -16.50
CA ILE A 4 -4.48 -1.83 -16.19
C ILE A 4 -4.55 -0.49 -16.92
N ASP A 5 -5.51 -0.36 -17.84
CA ASP A 5 -5.69 0.88 -18.60
C ASP A 5 -6.59 1.83 -17.81
N LEU A 6 -6.07 3.03 -17.51
CA LEU A 6 -6.84 4.13 -16.94
C LEU A 6 -7.05 5.19 -18.02
N PRO A 7 -8.29 5.58 -18.32
CA PRO A 7 -8.56 6.67 -19.25
C PRO A 7 -7.86 7.97 -18.81
N SER A 8 -7.26 8.68 -19.76
CA SER A 8 -6.47 9.88 -19.46
C SER A 8 -7.31 11.00 -18.85
N ASP A 9 -8.56 11.14 -19.27
CA ASP A 9 -9.52 12.10 -18.72
C ASP A 9 -9.85 11.83 -17.24
N VAL A 10 -9.90 10.56 -16.82
CA VAL A 10 -10.06 10.19 -15.40
C VAL A 10 -8.81 10.56 -14.60
N LEU A 11 -7.61 10.28 -15.13
CA LEU A 11 -6.37 10.66 -14.47
C LEU A 11 -6.26 12.19 -14.36
N ASP A 12 -6.64 12.91 -15.42
CA ASP A 12 -6.60 14.38 -15.49
C ASP A 12 -7.60 15.07 -14.58
N ALA A 13 -8.70 14.38 -14.22
CA ALA A 13 -9.70 14.86 -13.28
C ALA A 13 -9.23 14.85 -11.81
N ILE A 14 -8.12 14.17 -11.51
CA ILE A 14 -7.54 14.19 -10.16
C ILE A 14 -7.06 15.61 -9.84
N ALA A 15 -7.57 16.16 -8.74
CA ALA A 15 -7.24 17.51 -8.26
C ALA A 15 -5.84 17.57 -7.60
N ALA A 16 -4.82 17.20 -8.37
CA ALA A 16 -3.41 17.22 -7.99
C ALA A 16 -2.53 17.64 -9.19
N PRO A 17 -1.30 18.13 -8.92
CA PRO A 17 -0.30 18.37 -9.96
C PRO A 17 -0.10 17.12 -10.84
N PRO A 18 0.13 17.25 -12.16
CA PRO A 18 0.28 16.12 -13.08
C PRO A 18 1.27 15.04 -12.61
N GLU A 19 2.38 15.46 -12.00
CA GLU A 19 3.42 14.60 -11.45
C GLU A 19 2.97 13.71 -10.29
N ASP A 20 1.92 14.10 -9.57
CA ASP A 20 1.43 13.40 -8.38
C ASP A 20 0.29 12.44 -8.69
N ARG A 21 -0.35 12.55 -9.86
CA ARG A 21 -1.59 11.82 -10.20
C ARG A 21 -1.39 10.31 -10.25
N GLU A 22 -0.38 9.83 -10.97
CA GLU A 22 -0.07 8.39 -11.04
C GLU A 22 0.35 7.85 -9.66
N PRO A 23 1.26 8.50 -8.90
CA PRO A 23 1.55 8.11 -7.52
C PRO A 23 0.31 7.99 -6.64
N ILE A 24 -0.61 8.96 -6.70
CA ILE A 24 -1.87 8.92 -5.95
C ILE A 24 -2.68 7.67 -6.33
N VAL A 25 -2.92 7.43 -7.61
CA VAL A 25 -3.70 6.27 -8.07
C VAL A 25 -3.07 4.96 -7.58
N ARG A 26 -1.75 4.83 -7.70
CA ARG A 26 -1.03 3.63 -7.25
C ARG A 26 -1.12 3.42 -5.76
N GLN A 27 -1.00 4.49 -4.97
CA GLN A 27 -1.10 4.43 -3.51
C GLN A 27 -2.52 4.08 -3.06
N GLU A 28 -3.56 4.72 -3.62
CA GLU A 28 -4.95 4.41 -3.28
C GLU A 28 -5.33 2.98 -3.66
N LEU A 29 -4.86 2.50 -4.82
CA LEU A 29 -5.08 1.13 -5.26
C LEU A 29 -4.35 0.13 -4.35
N ALA A 30 -3.08 0.38 -4.02
CA ALA A 30 -2.30 -0.46 -3.12
C ALA A 30 -2.91 -0.57 -1.72
N VAL A 31 -3.35 0.56 -1.15
CA VAL A 31 -4.00 0.61 0.16
C VAL A 31 -5.31 -0.18 0.13
N SER A 32 -6.15 0.03 -0.90
CA SER A 32 -7.41 -0.68 -1.04
C SER A 32 -7.20 -2.20 -1.17
N LEU A 33 -6.29 -2.63 -2.04
CA LEU A 33 -6.02 -4.06 -2.25
C LEU A 33 -5.38 -4.73 -1.03
N TYR A 34 -4.59 -4.01 -0.22
CA TYR A 34 -4.07 -4.55 1.05
C TYR A 34 -5.18 -4.68 2.09
N ARG A 35 -6.02 -3.65 2.23
CA ARG A 35 -7.12 -3.65 3.20
C ARG A 35 -8.10 -4.79 2.95
N GLU A 36 -8.45 -5.04 1.69
CA GLU A 36 -9.34 -6.13 1.29
C GLU A 36 -8.63 -7.50 1.18
N GLU A 37 -7.39 -7.62 1.69
CA GLU A 37 -6.58 -8.85 1.71
C GLU A 37 -6.24 -9.46 0.33
N TYR A 38 -6.49 -8.75 -0.76
CA TYR A 38 -6.12 -9.18 -2.11
C TYR A 38 -4.62 -9.09 -2.39
N LEU A 39 -3.90 -8.20 -1.70
CA LEU A 39 -2.45 -8.10 -1.76
C LEU A 39 -1.81 -8.25 -0.38
N SER A 40 -0.73 -9.02 -0.34
CA SER A 40 0.16 -9.02 0.81
C SER A 40 0.83 -7.65 0.98
N PHE A 41 1.26 -7.36 2.21
CA PHE A 41 1.99 -6.12 2.52
C PHE A 41 3.15 -5.84 1.55
N GLY A 42 3.93 -6.88 1.23
CA GLY A 42 5.07 -6.79 0.33
C GLY A 42 4.70 -6.38 -1.09
N LYS A 43 3.59 -6.90 -1.63
CA LYS A 43 3.13 -6.55 -2.98
C LYS A 43 2.38 -5.22 -3.03
N ALA A 44 1.64 -4.89 -1.98
CA ALA A 44 0.98 -3.60 -1.87
C ALA A 44 1.99 -2.44 -1.83
N ARG A 45 3.06 -2.52 -1.02
CA ARG A 45 4.09 -1.47 -1.01
C ARG A 45 4.85 -1.36 -2.33
N GLU A 46 5.07 -2.49 -3.03
CA GLU A 46 5.71 -2.53 -4.35
C GLU A 46 4.83 -1.80 -5.38
N LEU A 47 3.52 -2.05 -5.37
CA LEU A 47 2.56 -1.33 -6.21
C LEU A 47 2.56 0.17 -5.90
N ALA A 48 2.53 0.54 -4.61
CA ALA A 48 2.59 1.92 -4.15
C ALA A 48 3.91 2.65 -4.49
N GLY A 49 4.98 1.90 -4.82
CA GLY A 49 6.32 2.46 -5.05
C GLY A 49 6.98 2.99 -3.76
N LEU A 50 6.59 2.45 -2.60
CA LEU A 50 7.01 2.96 -1.29
C LEU A 50 7.95 2.00 -0.55
N SER A 51 8.79 2.58 0.30
CA SER A 51 9.59 1.82 1.26
C SER A 51 8.69 1.10 2.29
N LYS A 52 9.23 0.11 3.02
CA LYS A 52 8.49 -0.53 4.12
C LYS A 52 8.00 0.50 5.16
N ALA A 53 8.86 1.46 5.52
CA ALA A 53 8.55 2.49 6.50
C ALA A 53 7.48 3.47 5.99
N ASP A 54 7.59 3.92 4.73
CA ASP A 54 6.63 4.87 4.15
C ASP A 54 5.26 4.22 3.94
N PHE A 55 5.22 2.95 3.54
CA PHE A 55 3.94 2.26 3.40
C PHE A 55 3.28 2.01 4.76
N HIS A 56 4.03 1.71 5.83
CA HIS A 56 3.49 1.68 7.20
C HIS A 56 2.86 3.03 7.59
N ARG A 57 3.56 4.13 7.30
CA ARG A 57 3.07 5.47 7.59
C ARG A 57 1.79 5.78 6.80
N LEU A 58 1.76 5.45 5.51
CA LEU A 58 0.57 5.61 4.67
C LEU A 58 -0.63 4.82 5.22
N LEU A 59 -0.45 3.55 5.60
CA LEU A 59 -1.54 2.76 6.20
C LEU A 59 -2.05 3.41 7.49
N GLY A 60 -1.16 3.93 8.33
CA GLY A 60 -1.52 4.66 9.55
C GLY A 60 -2.30 5.96 9.27
N GLU A 61 -1.83 6.76 8.31
CA GLU A 61 -2.52 7.99 7.86
C GLU A 61 -3.93 7.70 7.31
N ARG A 62 -4.14 6.52 6.71
CA ARG A 62 -5.41 6.07 6.16
C ARG A 62 -6.28 5.26 7.15
N GLY A 63 -5.81 5.05 8.37
CA GLY A 63 -6.53 4.27 9.39
C GLY A 63 -6.75 2.81 9.01
N VAL A 64 -5.85 2.23 8.20
CA VAL A 64 -5.93 0.83 7.79
C VAL A 64 -5.29 -0.04 8.87
N GLU A 65 -6.10 -0.92 9.45
CA GLU A 65 -5.63 -1.90 10.41
C GLU A 65 -4.58 -2.81 9.76
N ARG A 66 -3.53 -3.11 10.52
CA ARG A 66 -2.50 -4.03 10.05
C ARG A 66 -2.97 -5.44 10.32
N HIS A 67 -2.83 -6.29 9.30
CA HIS A 67 -2.94 -7.75 9.43
C HIS A 67 -1.72 -8.30 10.17
N TYR A 68 -1.56 -7.90 11.43
CA TYR A 68 -0.51 -8.38 12.33
C TYR A 68 -1.16 -9.33 13.32
N THR A 69 -0.85 -10.61 13.22
CA THR A 69 -1.50 -11.63 14.02
C THR A 69 -0.76 -11.87 15.34
N GLU A 70 -1.39 -12.60 16.25
CA GLU A 70 -0.73 -13.08 17.47
C GLU A 70 0.46 -14.00 17.14
N GLU A 71 0.41 -14.73 16.03
CA GLU A 71 1.55 -15.54 15.58
C GLU A 71 2.71 -14.67 15.12
N ASP A 72 2.45 -13.58 14.39
CA ASP A 72 3.50 -12.63 14.00
C ASP A 72 4.19 -12.03 15.24
N LEU A 73 3.40 -11.70 16.28
CA LEU A 73 3.93 -11.23 17.56
C LEU A 73 4.80 -12.28 18.24
N ALA A 74 4.35 -13.54 18.26
CA ALA A 74 5.10 -14.62 18.89
C ALA A 74 6.47 -14.82 18.23
N LEU A 75 6.52 -14.77 16.90
CA LEU A 75 7.76 -14.87 16.11
C LEU A 75 8.71 -13.71 16.39
N ASP A 76 8.20 -12.48 16.45
CA ASP A 76 9.03 -11.31 16.76
C ASP A 76 9.61 -11.37 18.19
N VAL A 77 8.83 -11.87 19.17
CA VAL A 77 9.31 -12.07 20.55
C VAL A 77 10.36 -13.17 20.65
N GLU A 78 10.20 -14.26 19.89
CA GLU A 78 11.20 -15.33 19.81
C GLU A 78 12.51 -14.81 19.23
N TYR A 79 12.44 -14.13 18.08
CA TYR A 79 13.61 -13.53 17.43
C TYR A 79 14.36 -12.55 18.33
N ALA A 80 13.65 -11.74 19.13
CA ALA A 80 14.28 -10.78 20.05
C ALA A 80 14.98 -11.41 21.26
N ARG A 81 14.80 -12.71 21.52
CA ARG A 81 15.44 -13.44 22.63
C ARG A 81 16.73 -14.16 22.23
N GLU A 82 17.00 -14.28 20.93
CA GLU A 82 18.28 -14.78 20.37
C GLU A 82 19.36 -13.68 20.35
#